data_AF-A0A2V5XU43-F1
#
_entry.id   AF-A0A2V5XU43-F1
#
_cell.length_a   1.000
_cell.length_b   1.000
_cell.length_c   1.000
_cell.angle_alpha   90.00
_cell.angle_beta   90.00
_cell.angle_gamma   90.00
#
_symmetry.space_group_name_H-M   'P 1'
#
loop_
_entity.id
_entity.type
_entity.pdbx_description
1 polymer ?
#
loop_
_entity_poly.entity_id
_entity_poly.type
_entity_poly.pdbx_seq_one_letter_code
_entity_poly.pdbx_strand_id
1 'polypeptide(L)'
;MLSADTELKLYANGSNGALNFLSNVTLSGSALTKILAANSITIFNNIVVTIGGPIPVDVYTNNANYTGFGGNGTTTGTFAGAGANNPLPLNQAPPFGAPPPSPARRGNITRGTINVSNTADLLALLDGAVVGPDGRITISDSRNTTNLRNLSRINMNGLLRGERRMLINEMRERSNMRAGGRRML
;
A
#
# COMPACT_ATOMS: atom_id res chain seq x y z
N MET A 1 -9.11 29.25 16.00
CA MET A 1 -8.68 28.01 16.68
C MET A 1 -9.18 26.84 15.87
N LEU A 2 -8.35 25.82 15.64
CA LEU A 2 -8.73 24.59 14.95
C LEU A 2 -8.43 23.41 15.88
N SER A 3 -9.37 22.49 16.05
CA SER A 3 -9.28 21.40 17.04
C SER A 3 -9.80 20.10 16.46
N ALA A 4 -9.23 18.97 16.90
CA ALA A 4 -9.72 17.63 16.59
C ALA A 4 -9.49 16.68 17.76
N ASP A 5 -10.38 15.70 17.93
CA ASP A 5 -10.37 14.79 19.08
C ASP A 5 -9.39 13.62 18.89
N THR A 6 -9.23 13.13 17.66
CA THR A 6 -8.39 11.95 17.36
C THR A 6 -7.17 12.29 16.50
N GLU A 7 -7.36 13.06 15.42
CA GLU A 7 -6.30 13.41 14.50
C GLU A 7 -6.52 14.78 13.86
N LEU A 8 -5.49 15.62 13.76
CA LEU A 8 -5.53 16.91 13.06
C LEU A 8 -4.53 16.91 11.90
N LYS A 9 -5.04 16.92 10.66
CA LYS A 9 -4.22 16.88 9.44
C LYS A 9 -4.49 18.11 8.57
N LEU A 10 -3.46 18.89 8.28
CA LEU A 10 -3.49 19.97 7.27
C LEU A 10 -2.61 19.56 6.09
N TYR A 11 -3.26 19.26 4.96
CA TYR A 11 -2.59 18.79 3.75
C TYR A 11 -2.83 19.76 2.60
N ALA A 12 -1.74 20.18 1.97
CA ALA A 12 -1.76 20.88 0.69
C ALA A 12 -0.92 20.07 -0.31
N ASN A 13 -1.59 19.18 -1.04
CA ASN A 13 -0.96 18.27 -2.00
C ASN A 13 -0.48 19.00 -3.27
N GLY A 14 0.42 18.35 -4.00
CA GLY A 14 0.94 18.83 -5.28
C GLY A 14 2.25 19.60 -5.15
N SER A 15 2.97 19.75 -6.26
CA SER A 15 4.29 20.42 -6.31
C SER A 15 4.25 21.88 -5.88
N ASN A 16 3.08 22.53 -5.93
CA ASN A 16 2.86 23.91 -5.52
C ASN A 16 2.01 24.02 -4.24
N GLY A 17 1.75 22.92 -3.54
CA GLY A 17 0.92 22.92 -2.34
C GLY A 17 1.55 23.76 -1.22
N ALA A 18 0.79 24.70 -0.67
CA ALA A 18 1.30 25.63 0.35
C ALA A 18 0.35 25.74 1.55
N LEU A 19 0.94 25.79 2.75
CA LEU A 19 0.26 26.21 3.97
C LEU A 19 0.84 27.55 4.41
N ASN A 20 0.01 28.58 4.44
CA ASN A 20 0.38 29.93 4.83
C ASN A 20 -0.38 30.30 6.11
N PHE A 21 0.36 30.60 7.17
CA PHE A 21 -0.19 31.13 8.41
C PHE A 21 -0.02 32.64 8.43
N LEU A 22 -1.10 33.35 8.11
CA LEU A 22 -1.14 34.82 8.04
C LEU A 22 -1.53 35.46 9.38
N SER A 23 -1.97 34.67 10.35
CA SER A 23 -2.44 35.11 11.66
C SER A 23 -2.10 34.08 12.72
N ASN A 24 -2.13 34.47 13.99
CA ASN A 24 -1.95 33.54 15.09
C ASN A 24 -3.01 32.44 15.05
N VAL A 25 -2.58 31.19 15.12
CA VAL A 25 -3.44 30.01 15.06
C VAL A 25 -3.10 29.07 16.20
N THR A 26 -4.11 28.62 16.92
CA THR A 26 -3.98 27.48 17.84
C THR A 26 -4.48 26.22 17.15
N LEU A 27 -3.61 25.22 17.05
CA LEU A 27 -3.89 23.85 16.61
C LEU A 27 -4.06 22.98 17.87
N SER A 28 -5.29 22.86 18.37
CA SER A 28 -5.62 22.25 19.66
C SER A 28 -6.24 20.85 19.52
N GLY A 29 -6.69 20.30 20.65
CA GLY A 29 -7.43 19.05 20.72
C GLY A 29 -6.61 17.88 21.25
N SER A 30 -7.30 16.85 21.74
CA SER A 30 -6.74 15.64 22.33
C SER A 30 -6.10 14.70 21.30
N ALA A 31 -6.15 15.07 20.02
CA ALA A 31 -5.54 14.31 18.94
C ALA A 31 -4.07 13.97 19.26
N LEU A 32 -3.78 12.67 19.32
CA LEU A 32 -2.44 12.12 19.56
C LEU A 32 -1.48 12.46 18.43
N THR A 33 -2.01 12.77 17.25
CA THR A 33 -1.22 13.03 16.05
C THR A 33 -1.72 14.31 15.39
N LYS A 34 -0.80 15.25 15.19
CA LYS A 34 -1.02 16.49 14.43
C LYS A 34 0.00 16.55 13.31
N ILE A 35 -0.46 16.75 12.08
CA ILE A 35 0.37 16.67 10.88
C ILE A 35 0.16 17.89 9.99
N LEU A 36 1.25 18.53 9.59
CA LEU A 36 1.31 19.55 8.55
C LEU A 36 2.09 18.99 7.36
N ALA A 37 1.45 18.87 6.20
CA ALA A 37 2.07 18.33 4.99
C ALA A 37 1.81 19.24 3.78
N ALA A 38 2.86 19.88 3.25
CA ALA A 38 2.79 20.74 2.06
C ALA A 38 4.17 20.91 1.42
N ASN A 39 4.24 21.33 0.15
CA ASN A 39 5.54 21.63 -0.47
C ASN A 39 6.22 22.84 0.19
N SER A 40 5.44 23.84 0.60
CA SER A 40 5.92 24.96 1.41
C SER A 40 5.01 25.20 2.60
N ILE A 41 5.62 25.39 3.77
CA ILE A 41 4.93 25.82 4.98
C ILE A 41 5.54 27.14 5.39
N THR A 42 4.74 28.20 5.40
CA THR A 42 5.18 29.55 5.73
C THR A 42 4.41 30.06 6.93
N ILE A 43 5.14 30.41 7.99
CA ILE A 43 4.57 31.18 9.11
C ILE A 43 5.03 32.61 8.91
N PHE A 44 4.12 33.56 8.65
CA PHE A 44 4.53 34.93 8.36
C PHE A 44 5.16 35.61 9.58
N ASN A 45 5.84 36.73 9.33
CA ASN A 45 6.53 37.48 10.37
C ASN A 45 5.59 37.82 11.54
N ASN A 46 6.12 37.67 12.75
CA ASN A 46 5.39 37.92 14.00
C ASN A 46 4.15 37.04 14.23
N ILE A 47 3.96 36.00 13.42
CA ILE A 47 2.88 35.02 13.61
C ILE A 47 3.36 33.85 14.47
N VAL A 48 2.53 33.48 15.44
CA VAL A 48 2.73 32.31 16.29
C VAL A 48 1.68 31.26 16.01
N VAL A 49 2.12 30.05 15.65
CA VAL A 49 1.28 28.87 15.55
C VAL A 49 1.44 28.05 16.84
N THR A 50 0.42 28.08 17.70
CA THR A 50 0.45 27.39 18.99
C THR A 50 -0.03 25.96 18.84
N ILE A 51 0.82 24.99 19.17
CA ILE A 51 0.47 23.57 19.21
C ILE A 51 -0.03 23.25 20.62
N GLY A 52 -1.32 22.96 20.73
CA GLY A 52 -1.97 22.59 21.99
C GLY A 52 -1.77 21.11 22.32
N GLY A 53 -1.74 20.81 23.62
CA GLY A 53 -1.47 19.46 24.14
C GLY A 53 0.02 19.22 24.39
N PRO A 54 0.40 18.00 24.81
CA PRO A 54 1.79 17.69 25.17
C PRO A 54 2.65 17.22 23.98
N ILE A 55 2.05 16.92 22.83
CA ILE A 55 2.74 16.32 21.69
C ILE A 55 3.05 17.39 20.63
N PRO A 56 4.31 17.53 20.18
CA PRO A 56 4.67 18.44 19.09
C PRO A 56 4.00 18.04 17.77
N VAL A 57 3.86 18.99 16.85
CA VAL A 57 3.32 18.71 15.51
C VAL A 57 4.38 18.07 14.60
N ASP A 58 3.98 17.09 13.81
CA ASP A 58 4.82 16.54 12.75
C ASP A 58 4.74 17.41 11.49
N VAL A 59 5.91 17.73 10.94
CA VAL A 59 6.04 18.63 9.79
C VAL A 59 6.68 17.88 8.62
N TYR A 60 5.97 17.85 7.50
CA TYR A 60 6.44 17.28 6.24
C TYR A 60 6.43 18.35 5.15
N THR A 61 7.61 18.85 4.81
CA THR A 61 7.75 19.92 3.81
C THR A 61 9.10 19.90 3.13
N ASN A 62 9.15 20.41 1.92
CA ASN A 62 10.41 20.67 1.23
C ASN A 62 10.93 22.08 1.55
N ASN A 63 10.04 23.01 1.94
CA ASN A 63 10.36 24.39 2.25
C ASN A 63 9.70 24.80 3.59
N ALA A 64 10.49 24.85 4.66
CA ALA A 64 10.05 25.22 6.00
C ALA A 64 10.36 26.71 6.28
N ASN A 65 9.49 27.62 5.85
CA ASN A 65 9.70 29.07 5.91
C ASN A 65 9.21 29.65 7.25
N TYR A 66 10.00 29.43 8.30
CA TYR A 66 9.76 29.92 9.65
C TYR A 66 11.04 29.84 10.50
N THR A 67 11.00 30.42 11.70
CA THR A 67 12.11 30.42 12.67
C THR A 67 11.96 29.30 13.70
N GLY A 68 13.07 28.63 14.00
CA GLY A 68 13.15 27.54 14.99
C GLY A 68 12.60 26.21 14.45
N PHE A 69 12.70 25.13 15.25
CA PHE A 69 12.13 23.81 14.93
C PHE A 69 12.45 23.31 13.50
N GLY A 70 13.70 23.47 13.06
CA GLY A 70 14.17 23.07 11.73
C GLY A 70 13.68 23.93 10.56
N GLY A 71 13.04 25.08 10.82
CA GLY A 71 12.75 26.09 9.81
C GLY A 71 14.01 26.80 9.31
N ASN A 72 13.93 27.35 8.10
CA ASN A 72 15.05 28.00 7.41
C ASN A 72 15.29 29.47 7.83
N GLY A 73 14.50 30.02 8.76
CA GLY A 73 14.67 31.38 9.28
C GLY A 73 14.33 32.51 8.31
N THR A 74 13.69 32.22 7.17
CA THR A 74 13.30 33.25 6.18
C THR A 74 12.20 34.19 6.68
N THR A 75 11.47 33.81 7.72
CA THR A 75 10.48 34.65 8.41
C THR A 75 10.69 34.59 9.92
N THR A 76 10.19 35.58 10.65
CA THR A 76 10.19 35.61 12.12
C THR A 76 9.03 34.84 12.75
N GLY A 77 8.15 34.25 11.93
CA GLY A 77 7.06 33.41 12.41
C GLY A 77 7.58 32.12 13.05
N THR A 78 6.87 31.57 14.04
CA THR A 78 7.35 30.40 14.79
C THR A 78 6.22 29.53 15.37
N PHE A 79 6.59 28.35 15.84
CA PHE A 79 5.72 27.47 16.62
C PHE A 79 5.85 27.76 18.13
N ALA A 80 4.76 27.55 18.87
CA ALA A 80 4.73 27.64 20.33
C ALA A 80 3.98 26.45 20.95
N GLY A 81 3.88 26.43 22.29
CA GLY A 81 3.28 25.32 23.03
C GLY A 81 4.18 24.08 22.99
N ALA A 82 3.64 22.93 22.56
CA ALA A 82 4.46 21.75 22.35
C ALA A 82 5.49 21.90 21.23
N GLY A 83 5.35 22.91 20.36
CA GLY A 83 6.26 23.18 19.25
C GLY A 83 6.09 22.19 18.10
N ALA A 84 7.14 22.05 17.28
CA ALA A 84 7.16 21.18 16.11
C ALA A 84 8.39 20.28 16.12
N ASN A 85 8.25 19.09 15.52
CA ASN A 85 9.38 18.24 15.20
C ASN A 85 10.17 18.84 14.03
N ASN A 86 11.45 18.46 13.90
CA ASN A 86 12.24 18.85 12.73
C ASN A 86 11.56 18.38 11.44
N PRO A 87 11.49 19.22 10.39
CA PRO A 87 10.81 18.87 9.16
C PRO A 87 11.41 17.64 8.50
N LEU A 88 10.53 16.76 8.06
CA LEU A 88 10.87 15.66 7.18
C LEU A 88 10.51 16.03 5.72
N PRO A 89 11.16 15.41 4.73
CA PRO A 89 10.80 15.58 3.32
C PRO A 89 9.31 15.29 3.06
N LEU A 90 8.68 16.05 2.15
CA LEU A 90 7.24 15.89 1.86
C LEU A 90 6.88 14.48 1.36
N ASN A 91 7.80 13.81 0.66
CA ASN A 91 7.57 12.44 0.17
C ASN A 91 7.53 11.38 1.29
N GLN A 92 7.86 11.75 2.52
CA GLN A 92 7.70 10.90 3.72
C GLN A 92 6.40 11.20 4.47
N ALA A 93 5.61 12.17 4.02
CA ALA A 93 4.33 12.48 4.63
C ALA A 93 3.43 11.23 4.60
N PRO A 94 2.78 10.88 5.72
CA PRO A 94 1.79 9.83 5.70
C PRO A 94 0.65 10.21 4.74
N PRO A 95 -0.06 9.23 4.16
CA PRO A 95 -1.18 9.52 3.27
C PRO A 95 -2.28 10.32 3.98
N PHE A 96 -2.96 11.18 3.22
CA PHE A 96 -4.18 11.85 3.70
C PHE A 96 -5.33 10.83 3.75
N GLY A 97 -5.79 10.51 4.96
CA GLY A 97 -6.82 9.49 5.19
C GLY A 97 -6.26 8.11 5.50
N ALA A 98 -7.14 7.10 5.53
CA ALA A 98 -6.71 5.71 5.59
C ALA A 98 -5.85 5.39 4.34
N PRO A 99 -4.79 4.56 4.46
CA PRO A 99 -4.06 4.12 3.28
C PRO A 99 -5.06 3.61 2.23
N PRO A 100 -4.87 3.94 0.93
CA PRO A 100 -5.67 3.31 -0.11
C PRO A 100 -5.59 1.80 0.11
N PRO A 101 -6.67 1.03 -0.12
CA PRO A 101 -6.59 -0.42 -0.02
C PRO A 101 -5.40 -0.85 -0.87
N SER A 102 -4.38 -1.43 -0.23
CA SER A 102 -3.24 -2.00 -0.93
C SER A 102 -3.80 -2.84 -2.08
N PRO A 103 -3.28 -2.74 -3.32
CA PRO A 103 -3.74 -3.62 -4.40
C PRO A 103 -3.68 -5.03 -3.86
N ALA A 104 -4.86 -5.66 -3.79
CA ALA A 104 -5.12 -6.81 -2.94
C ALA A 104 -4.00 -7.83 -3.09
N ARG A 105 -3.13 -7.93 -2.08
CA ARG A 105 -2.22 -9.05 -2.02
C ARG A 105 -3.09 -10.21 -1.61
N ARG A 106 -3.54 -11.00 -2.60
CA ARG A 106 -4.28 -12.24 -2.39
C ARG A 106 -3.60 -12.97 -1.24
N GLY A 107 -4.28 -13.06 -0.09
CA GLY A 107 -3.66 -13.50 1.16
C GLY A 107 -2.84 -14.77 0.89
N ASN A 108 -1.54 -14.74 1.16
CA ASN A 108 -0.68 -15.88 0.88
C ASN A 108 -1.03 -16.97 1.90
N ILE A 109 -1.94 -17.87 1.52
CA ILE A 109 -2.28 -19.05 2.31
C ILE A 109 -1.03 -19.92 2.36
N THR A 110 -0.32 -19.82 3.47
CA THR A 110 0.96 -20.50 3.66
C THR A 110 0.67 -21.70 4.55
N ARG A 111 0.63 -22.90 3.97
CA ARG A 111 0.44 -24.18 4.69
C ARG A 111 -0.77 -24.20 5.65
N GLY A 112 -1.93 -23.68 5.22
CA GLY A 112 -3.17 -23.72 6.02
C GLY A 112 -3.31 -22.62 7.08
N THR A 113 -2.32 -21.73 7.20
CA THR A 113 -2.42 -20.53 8.05
C THR A 113 -2.91 -19.33 7.23
N ILE A 114 -3.90 -18.62 7.75
CA ILE A 114 -4.37 -17.33 7.22
C ILE A 114 -3.69 -16.24 8.03
N ASN A 115 -2.76 -15.52 7.40
CA ASN A 115 -2.13 -14.34 8.00
C ASN A 115 -2.96 -13.11 7.63
N VAL A 116 -3.50 -12.41 8.64
CA VAL A 116 -4.29 -11.19 8.48
C VAL A 116 -3.49 -10.05 9.10
N SER A 117 -3.13 -9.05 8.31
CA SER A 117 -2.35 -7.90 8.78
C SER A 117 -3.19 -6.62 8.87
N ASN A 118 -4.35 -6.59 8.22
CA ASN A 118 -5.31 -5.49 8.29
C ASN A 118 -6.72 -5.94 7.84
N THR A 119 -7.72 -5.09 8.04
CA THR A 119 -9.13 -5.36 7.65
C THR A 119 -9.32 -5.47 6.14
N ALA A 120 -8.50 -4.80 5.33
CA ALA A 120 -8.56 -4.92 3.87
C ALA A 120 -8.14 -6.31 3.40
N ASP A 121 -7.23 -7.00 4.11
CA ASP A 121 -6.87 -8.40 3.83
C ASP A 121 -8.07 -9.34 4.02
N LEU A 122 -8.90 -9.11 5.05
CA LEU A 122 -10.14 -9.87 5.26
C LEU A 122 -11.16 -9.59 4.16
N LEU A 123 -11.36 -8.32 3.81
CA LEU A 123 -12.26 -7.94 2.72
C LEU A 123 -11.81 -8.55 1.40
N ALA A 124 -10.50 -8.57 1.11
CA ALA A 124 -9.94 -9.18 -0.09
C ALA A 124 -10.08 -10.72 -0.11
N LEU A 125 -10.19 -11.37 1.05
CA LEU A 125 -10.49 -12.80 1.14
C LEU A 125 -11.97 -13.10 0.86
N LEU A 126 -12.86 -12.14 1.12
CA LEU A 126 -14.30 -12.24 0.88
C LEU A 126 -14.70 -11.71 -0.50
N ASP A 127 -13.88 -10.84 -1.11
CA ASP A 127 -14.11 -10.25 -2.41
C ASP A 127 -13.98 -11.31 -3.52
N GLY A 128 -15.12 -11.68 -4.10
CA GLY A 128 -15.26 -12.77 -5.07
C GLY A 128 -15.42 -14.17 -4.46
N ALA A 129 -15.58 -14.28 -3.13
CA ALA A 129 -15.81 -15.56 -2.48
C ALA A 129 -17.28 -15.99 -2.61
N VAL A 130 -17.50 -17.20 -3.12
CA VAL A 130 -18.86 -17.76 -3.31
C VAL A 130 -19.33 -18.40 -2.00
N VAL A 131 -20.53 -18.01 -1.55
CA VAL A 131 -21.19 -18.62 -0.40
C VAL A 131 -21.70 -20.01 -0.81
N GLY A 132 -21.31 -21.03 -0.05
CA GLY A 132 -21.72 -22.41 -0.27
C GLY A 132 -23.19 -22.68 0.08
N PRO A 133 -23.75 -23.83 -0.33
CA PRO A 133 -25.13 -24.22 -0.01
C PRO A 133 -25.44 -24.30 1.49
N ASP A 134 -24.41 -24.43 2.33
CA ASP A 134 -24.45 -24.45 3.79
C ASP A 134 -24.24 -23.06 4.41
N GLY A 135 -24.21 -21.99 3.60
CA GLY A 135 -24.03 -20.61 4.05
C GLY A 135 -22.59 -20.26 4.42
N ARG A 136 -21.60 -21.13 4.15
CA ARG A 136 -20.20 -20.91 4.51
C ARG A 136 -19.38 -20.44 3.31
N ILE A 137 -18.38 -19.61 3.57
CA ILE A 137 -17.38 -19.22 2.58
C ILE A 137 -16.15 -20.09 2.76
N THR A 138 -15.77 -20.82 1.70
CA THR A 138 -14.57 -21.67 1.69
C THR A 138 -13.45 -20.97 0.95
N ILE A 139 -12.33 -20.74 1.61
CA ILE A 139 -11.13 -20.11 1.01
C ILE A 139 -10.13 -21.21 0.67
N SER A 140 -9.96 -21.50 -0.62
CA SER A 140 -9.00 -22.50 -1.10
C SER A 140 -7.59 -21.92 -1.22
N ASP A 141 -6.57 -22.75 -0.93
CA ASP A 141 -5.18 -22.35 -1.04
C ASP A 141 -4.79 -22.14 -2.52
N SER A 142 -4.36 -20.92 -2.85
CA SER A 142 -3.93 -20.55 -4.21
C SER A 142 -2.52 -21.07 -4.51
N ARG A 143 -2.32 -22.40 -4.55
CA ARG A 143 -1.15 -23.01 -5.23
C ARG A 143 -1.52 -23.46 -6.63
N ASN A 144 -1.88 -22.51 -7.49
CA ASN A 144 -1.87 -22.75 -8.92
C ASN A 144 -0.54 -22.28 -9.51
N THR A 145 0.53 -23.05 -9.26
CA THR A 145 1.58 -23.15 -10.28
C THR A 145 1.24 -24.38 -11.12
N THR A 146 0.25 -24.25 -12.00
CA THR A 146 0.18 -25.12 -13.17
C THR A 146 1.38 -24.77 -14.04
N ASN A 147 2.54 -25.27 -13.64
CA ASN A 147 3.67 -25.44 -14.53
C ASN A 147 3.20 -26.39 -15.64
N LEU A 148 2.73 -25.83 -16.75
CA LEU A 148 2.56 -26.49 -18.05
C LEU A 148 3.90 -26.98 -18.65
N ARG A 149 4.91 -27.23 -17.81
CA ARG A 149 6.24 -27.72 -18.22
C ARG A 149 6.45 -29.21 -17.92
N ASN A 150 5.40 -29.94 -17.56
CA ASN A 150 5.50 -31.38 -17.34
C ASN A 150 4.40 -32.13 -18.10
N LEU A 151 4.54 -32.20 -19.43
CA LEU A 151 3.73 -33.07 -20.31
C LEU A 151 3.91 -34.58 -20.00
N SER A 152 4.80 -34.93 -19.07
CA SER A 152 5.06 -36.32 -18.66
C SER A 152 4.02 -36.88 -17.67
N ARG A 153 3.05 -36.08 -17.22
CA ARG A 153 1.98 -36.50 -16.29
C ARG A 153 0.59 -36.05 -16.75
N ILE A 154 0.27 -36.27 -18.02
CA ILE A 154 -1.10 -36.05 -18.50
C ILE A 154 -1.96 -37.22 -18.02
N ASN A 155 -2.95 -36.95 -17.16
CA ASN A 155 -3.98 -37.93 -16.83
C ASN A 155 -4.88 -38.13 -18.07
N MET A 156 -4.59 -39.18 -18.83
CA MET A 156 -5.31 -39.53 -20.05
C MET A 156 -6.80 -39.75 -19.83
N ASN A 157 -7.26 -39.96 -18.59
CA ASN A 157 -8.67 -40.18 -18.29
C ASN A 157 -9.51 -38.89 -18.25
N GLY A 158 -8.88 -37.71 -18.19
CA GLY A 158 -9.55 -36.41 -18.12
C GLY A 158 -9.73 -35.66 -19.44
N LEU A 159 -9.11 -36.10 -20.55
CA LEU A 159 -9.18 -35.43 -21.86
C LEU A 159 -10.43 -35.82 -22.65
N LEU A 160 -10.94 -34.91 -23.49
CA LEU A 160 -12.00 -35.23 -24.44
C LEU A 160 -11.48 -36.20 -25.51
N ARG A 161 -12.35 -37.08 -26.03
CA ARG A 161 -11.95 -38.21 -26.90
C ARG A 161 -11.16 -37.76 -28.16
N GLY A 162 -11.45 -36.57 -28.68
CA GLY A 162 -10.73 -35.99 -29.83
C GLY A 162 -9.29 -35.59 -29.51
N GLU A 163 -9.08 -35.01 -28.32
CA GLU A 163 -7.78 -34.52 -27.88
C GLU A 163 -6.83 -35.67 -27.52
N ARG A 164 -7.36 -36.75 -26.93
CA ARG A 164 -6.59 -37.98 -26.69
C ARG A 164 -6.01 -38.58 -27.97
N ARG A 165 -6.77 -38.54 -29.08
CA ARG A 165 -6.33 -39.14 -30.36
C ARG A 165 -5.20 -38.36 -31.00
N MET A 166 -5.22 -37.03 -30.92
CA MET A 166 -4.14 -36.18 -31.42
C MET A 166 -2.84 -36.40 -30.63
N LEU A 167 -2.94 -36.50 -29.31
CA LEU A 167 -1.78 -36.67 -28.43
C LEU A 167 -1.12 -38.06 -28.58
N ILE A 168 -1.92 -39.11 -28.80
CA ILE A 168 -1.41 -40.46 -29.09
C ILE A 168 -0.68 -40.51 -30.43
N ASN A 169 -1.21 -39.84 -31.47
CA ASN A 169 -0.55 -39.78 -32.78
C ASN A 169 0.78 -39.01 -32.68
N GLU A 170 0.80 -37.88 -31.97
CA GLU A 170 2.02 -37.08 -31.76
C GLU A 170 3.10 -37.87 -30.98
N MET A 171 2.70 -38.62 -29.95
CA MET A 171 3.63 -39.48 -29.21
C MET A 171 4.17 -40.63 -30.07
N ARG A 172 3.35 -41.19 -30.97
CA ARG A 172 3.76 -42.28 -31.88
C ARG A 172 4.77 -41.80 -32.93
N GLU A 173 4.57 -40.61 -33.48
CA GLU A 173 5.49 -40.00 -34.45
C GLU A 173 6.84 -39.68 -33.83
N ARG A 174 6.88 -39.12 -32.61
CA ARG A 174 8.13 -38.87 -31.88
C ARG A 174 8.90 -40.15 -31.54
N SER A 175 8.20 -41.27 -31.38
CA SER A 175 8.81 -42.58 -31.11
C SER A 175 9.52 -43.14 -32.35
N ASN A 176 8.92 -42.97 -33.53
CA ASN A 176 9.47 -43.47 -34.79
C ASN A 176 10.68 -42.66 -35.29
N MET A 177 10.79 -41.38 -34.94
CA MET A 177 11.96 -40.55 -35.27
C MET A 177 13.22 -40.92 -34.47
N ARG A 178 13.10 -41.62 -33.34
CA ARG A 178 14.24 -42.07 -32.51
C ARG A 178 14.77 -43.46 -32.86
N ALA A 179 14.03 -44.25 -33.64
CA ALA A 179 14.41 -45.62 -34.02
C ALA A 179 15.11 -45.72 -35.40
N GLY A 180 15.15 -44.64 -36.18
CA GLY A 180 15.63 -44.64 -37.57
C GLY A 180 17.11 -44.32 -37.78
N GLY A 181 17.97 -44.47 -36.77
CA GLY A 181 19.39 -44.11 -36.91
C GLY A 181 20.34 -45.05 -36.20
N ARG A 182 20.78 -46.12 -36.88
CA ARG A 182 22.16 -46.65 -36.80
C ARG A 182 22.48 -47.81 -37.76
N ARG A 183 23.59 -47.62 -38.50
CA ARG A 183 24.50 -48.55 -39.25
C ARG A 183 24.35 -48.45 -40.79
N MET A 184 25.26 -47.83 -41.55
CA MET A 184 26.71 -48.07 -41.79
C MET A 184 27.04 -49.52 -42.15
N LEU A 185 27.50 -49.66 -43.41
CA LEU A 185 27.99 -50.82 -44.17
C LEU A 185 26.92 -51.78 -44.70
#